data_AF-A0A2G5UE78-F1
#
_entry.id   AF-A0A2G5UE78-F1
#
_cell.length_a   1.000
_cell.length_b   1.000
_cell.length_c   1.000
_cell.angle_alpha   90.00
_cell.angle_beta   90.00
_cell.angle_gamma   90.00
#
_symmetry.space_group_name_H-M   'P 1'
#
loop_
_entity.id
_entity.type
_entity.pdbx_description
1 polymer ?
#
loop_
_entity_poly.entity_id
_entity_poly.type
_entity_poly.pdbx_seq_one_letter_code
_entity_poly.pdbx_strand_id
1 'polypeptide(L)'
;MNDIEQLFTNNPLNSEDILQKVIELGIEYLGEEWKNVDKSQITVTKIIGGQSNHMFHVSSSSSATPYLLRIHKQGQSQFFTDVVNFAIFSERGLGPKLYGFFDGGRMEEFLPSKTLKPEDVINPEISRKIGAAFPLYHSIKVPVSKSRRCFQIMKESLKGYIDLGGREYPIFPTKVSYSDHPMTISPEDLLKEIKLMERWSMELYENRLVFCHNDLTCSNILQLNSNNEIMFIDWEFASYNCRGYDLAMHLSESAIIRTASPCGIEINEAFTDDPPNLRPFCEAYVDYENLLKNRTSANRDLEVENLIEECQFFWPITHLFWACLIMKLGRIECNKGIDMDIMARDRLAVYYHLKPRSQEIYEKLKFSK
;
A
#
# COMPACT_ATOMS: atom_id res chain seq x y z
N MET A 1 -12.97 -22.81 -0.40
CA MET A 1 -11.62 -22.87 0.18
C MET A 1 -10.86 -24.00 -0.47
N ASN A 2 -9.59 -23.80 -0.84
CA ASN A 2 -8.75 -24.88 -1.36
C ASN A 2 -8.34 -25.85 -0.22
N ASP A 3 -7.81 -27.02 -0.56
CA ASP A 3 -7.55 -28.09 0.42
C ASP A 3 -6.55 -27.65 1.50
N ILE A 4 -5.53 -26.87 1.14
CA ILE A 4 -4.53 -26.38 2.10
C ILE A 4 -5.11 -25.30 3.04
N GLU A 5 -5.98 -24.43 2.55
CA GLU A 5 -6.71 -23.47 3.37
C GLU A 5 -7.56 -24.19 4.41
N GLN A 6 -8.37 -25.18 3.99
CA GLN A 6 -9.20 -25.97 4.90
C GLN A 6 -8.36 -26.71 5.95
N LEU A 7 -7.24 -27.29 5.55
CA LEU A 7 -6.32 -27.98 6.46
C LEU A 7 -5.86 -27.04 7.59
N PHE A 8 -5.34 -25.85 7.24
CA PHE A 8 -4.79 -24.90 8.21
C PHE A 8 -5.84 -24.12 9.02
N THR A 9 -7.09 -24.04 8.55
CA THR A 9 -8.16 -23.35 9.29
C THR A 9 -8.96 -24.29 10.19
N ASN A 10 -9.07 -25.57 9.86
CA ASN A 10 -9.95 -26.51 10.56
C ASN A 10 -9.23 -27.37 11.60
N ASN A 11 -7.89 -27.36 11.60
CA ASN A 11 -7.09 -28.19 12.50
C ASN A 11 -6.25 -27.34 13.47
N PRO A 12 -5.98 -27.84 14.69
CA PRO A 12 -4.99 -27.24 15.57
C PRO A 12 -3.61 -27.19 14.89
N LEU A 13 -2.86 -26.11 15.09
CA LEU A 13 -1.56 -25.90 14.44
C LEU A 13 -0.47 -26.90 14.89
N ASN A 14 -0.70 -27.59 16.00
CA ASN A 14 0.15 -28.66 16.53
C ASN A 14 -0.37 -30.07 16.19
N SER A 15 -1.38 -30.20 15.33
CA SER A 15 -1.91 -31.49 14.91
C SER A 15 -0.95 -32.24 13.99
N GLU A 16 -1.03 -33.56 14.00
CA GLU A 16 -0.17 -34.44 13.20
C GLU A 16 -0.24 -34.12 11.70
N ASP A 17 -1.43 -33.78 11.19
CA ASP A 17 -1.66 -33.43 9.79
C ASP A 17 -0.99 -32.10 9.41
N ILE A 18 -1.06 -31.08 10.29
CA ILE A 18 -0.38 -29.79 10.05
C ILE A 18 1.13 -29.97 10.09
N LEU A 19 1.64 -30.67 11.11
CA LEU A 19 3.08 -30.91 11.28
C LEU A 19 3.65 -31.73 10.12
N GLN A 20 2.90 -32.73 9.64
CA GLN A 20 3.28 -33.48 8.45
C GLN A 20 3.31 -32.56 7.21
N LYS A 21 2.30 -31.71 7.04
CA LYS A 21 2.22 -30.86 5.86
C LYS A 21 3.33 -29.80 5.80
N VAL A 22 3.69 -29.21 6.93
CA VAL A 22 4.82 -28.24 6.97
C VAL A 22 6.17 -28.93 6.73
N ILE A 23 6.35 -30.19 7.13
CA ILE A 23 7.55 -30.96 6.76
C ILE A 23 7.57 -31.21 5.24
N GLU A 24 6.46 -31.66 4.66
CA GLU A 24 6.36 -31.87 3.20
C GLU A 24 6.75 -30.62 2.41
N LEU A 25 6.16 -29.48 2.77
CA LEU A 25 6.45 -28.18 2.15
C LEU A 25 7.91 -27.77 2.36
N GLY A 26 8.44 -27.94 3.58
CA GLY A 26 9.85 -27.69 3.87
C GLY A 26 10.79 -28.54 3.00
N ILE A 27 10.51 -29.83 2.87
CA ILE A 27 11.31 -30.73 2.02
C ILE A 27 11.22 -30.33 0.55
N GLU A 28 10.02 -30.00 0.07
CA GLU A 28 9.77 -29.68 -1.34
C GLU A 28 10.48 -28.40 -1.78
N TYR A 29 10.45 -27.35 -0.95
CA TYR A 29 10.93 -26.01 -1.35
C TYR A 29 12.27 -25.61 -0.73
N LEU A 30 12.68 -26.21 0.40
CA LEU A 30 13.92 -25.91 1.09
C LEU A 30 14.89 -27.11 1.15
N GLY A 31 14.41 -28.32 0.84
CA GLY A 31 15.25 -29.49 0.58
C GLY A 31 15.66 -30.26 1.85
N GLU A 32 16.91 -30.73 1.85
CA GLU A 32 17.45 -31.70 2.82
C GLU A 32 17.36 -31.22 4.27
N GLU A 33 17.42 -29.91 4.52
CA GLU A 33 17.40 -29.36 5.88
C GLU A 33 16.10 -29.68 6.64
N TRP A 34 14.99 -29.89 5.92
CA TRP A 34 13.69 -30.23 6.50
C TRP A 34 13.42 -31.73 6.55
N LYS A 35 14.23 -32.59 5.91
CA LYS A 35 13.99 -34.05 5.87
C LYS A 35 14.16 -34.74 7.22
N ASN A 36 15.05 -34.22 8.06
CA ASN A 36 15.41 -34.82 9.34
C ASN A 36 14.78 -34.10 10.53
N VAL A 37 13.85 -33.16 10.28
CA VAL A 37 13.17 -32.42 11.35
C VAL A 37 12.09 -33.31 11.95
N ASP A 38 12.18 -33.55 13.25
CA ASP A 38 11.14 -34.28 13.98
C ASP A 38 9.94 -33.36 14.28
N LYS A 39 8.73 -33.91 14.24
CA LYS A 39 7.48 -33.16 14.51
C LYS A 39 7.49 -32.46 15.87
N SER A 40 8.11 -33.06 16.89
CA SER A 40 8.24 -32.48 18.22
C SER A 40 9.11 -31.22 18.28
N GLN A 41 9.94 -31.00 17.25
CA GLN A 41 10.82 -29.83 17.15
C GLN A 41 10.15 -28.64 16.46
N ILE A 42 8.98 -28.84 15.84
CA ILE A 42 8.31 -27.85 15.00
C ILE A 42 7.40 -26.97 15.83
N THR A 43 7.46 -25.67 15.55
CA THR A 43 6.49 -24.68 16.04
C THR A 43 5.83 -24.00 14.86
N VAL A 44 4.50 -24.04 14.83
CA VAL A 44 3.67 -23.33 13.84
C VAL A 44 2.88 -22.24 14.57
N THR A 45 3.16 -20.99 14.23
CA THR A 45 2.52 -19.83 14.85
C THR A 45 1.72 -19.05 13.81
N LYS A 46 0.43 -18.83 14.07
CA LYS A 46 -0.39 -17.96 13.21
C LYS A 46 0.03 -16.51 13.39
N ILE A 47 0.39 -15.84 12.30
CA ILE A 47 0.60 -14.39 12.29
C ILE A 47 -0.74 -13.73 11.99
N ILE A 48 -1.16 -12.82 12.85
CA ILE A 48 -2.36 -12.03 12.66
C ILE A 48 -1.99 -10.81 11.80
N GLY A 49 -2.57 -10.73 10.60
CA GLY A 49 -2.37 -9.63 9.66
C GLY A 49 -2.84 -10.01 8.26
N GLY A 50 -3.26 -9.04 7.45
CA GLY A 50 -3.69 -9.24 6.07
C GLY A 50 -5.15 -9.70 5.92
N GLN A 51 -5.93 -8.95 5.14
CA GLN A 51 -7.33 -9.30 4.85
C GLN A 51 -7.42 -10.49 3.90
N SER A 52 -6.51 -10.57 2.92
CA SER A 52 -6.55 -11.52 1.80
C SER A 52 -5.85 -12.87 2.05
N ASN A 53 -5.06 -13.01 3.12
CA ASN A 53 -4.22 -14.18 3.35
C ASN A 53 -4.31 -14.73 4.78
N HIS A 54 -4.09 -16.02 4.93
CA HIS A 54 -3.70 -16.66 6.20
C HIS A 54 -2.18 -16.79 6.24
N MET A 55 -1.56 -16.37 7.34
CA MET A 55 -0.11 -16.37 7.49
C MET A 55 0.33 -17.23 8.67
N PHE A 56 1.31 -18.11 8.45
CA PHE A 56 1.85 -19.00 9.47
C PHE A 56 3.38 -18.98 9.45
N HIS A 57 3.98 -18.59 10.56
CA HIS A 57 5.42 -18.74 10.77
C HIS A 57 5.70 -20.19 11.20
N VAL A 58 6.55 -20.86 10.44
CA VAL A 58 7.00 -22.22 10.72
C VAL A 58 8.47 -22.16 11.10
N SER A 59 8.80 -22.64 12.30
CA SER A 59 10.15 -22.73 12.80
C SER A 59 10.43 -24.10 13.42
N SER A 60 11.70 -24.41 13.60
CA SER A 60 12.17 -25.64 14.25
C SER A 60 13.22 -25.31 15.30
N SER A 61 13.33 -26.15 16.34
CA SER A 61 14.48 -26.12 17.26
C SER A 61 15.76 -26.75 16.67
N SER A 62 15.69 -27.27 15.46
CA SER A 62 16.84 -27.71 14.66
C SER A 62 17.54 -26.54 13.94
N SER A 63 18.48 -26.84 13.05
CA SER A 63 19.13 -25.85 12.18
C SER A 63 18.37 -25.55 10.88
N ALA A 64 17.17 -26.13 10.70
CA ALA A 64 16.39 -25.93 9.49
C ALA A 64 15.92 -24.48 9.34
N THR A 65 16.03 -23.94 8.12
CA THR A 65 15.65 -22.57 7.82
C THR A 65 14.16 -22.34 8.10
N PRO A 66 13.80 -21.39 8.99
CA PRO A 66 12.40 -21.04 9.23
C PRO A 66 11.81 -20.32 8.03
N TYR A 67 10.49 -20.44 7.86
CA TYR A 67 9.78 -19.82 6.74
C TYR A 67 8.40 -19.31 7.13
N LEU A 68 7.89 -18.37 6.33
CA LEU A 68 6.55 -17.85 6.39
C LEU A 68 5.71 -18.50 5.30
N LEU A 69 4.62 -19.15 5.71
CA LEU A 69 3.62 -19.74 4.83
C LEU A 69 2.47 -18.76 4.64
N ARG A 70 2.21 -18.34 3.41
CA ARG A 70 1.02 -17.53 3.04
C ARG A 70 0.05 -18.36 2.23
N ILE A 71 -1.17 -18.50 2.74
CA ILE A 71 -2.27 -19.21 2.09
C ILE A 71 -3.35 -18.19 1.70
N HIS A 72 -3.71 -18.15 0.43
CA HIS A 72 -4.68 -17.19 -0.10
C HIS A 72 -6.11 -17.54 0.31
N LYS A 73 -6.86 -16.54 0.78
CA LYS A 73 -8.31 -16.62 0.93
C LYS A 73 -8.92 -16.35 -0.45
N GLN A 74 -9.69 -17.29 -0.99
CA GLN A 74 -10.23 -17.32 -2.37
C GLN A 74 -10.26 -15.99 -3.18
N GLY A 75 -9.64 -15.98 -4.37
CA GLY A 75 -9.76 -14.91 -5.38
C GLY A 75 -8.72 -15.01 -6.50
N GLN A 76 -9.06 -15.64 -7.63
CA GLN A 76 -8.10 -15.97 -8.70
C GLN A 76 -7.55 -14.76 -9.49
N SER A 77 -8.24 -13.62 -9.53
CA SER A 77 -7.89 -12.54 -10.46
C SER A 77 -6.72 -11.66 -10.02
N GLN A 78 -6.39 -11.62 -8.72
CA GLN A 78 -5.30 -10.79 -8.18
C GLN A 78 -3.99 -11.57 -7.97
N PHE A 79 -4.07 -12.91 -7.98
CA PHE A 79 -2.95 -13.83 -7.75
C PHE A 79 -1.80 -13.65 -8.75
N PHE A 80 -2.09 -13.51 -10.05
CA PHE A 80 -1.02 -13.43 -11.06
C PHE A 80 -0.13 -12.19 -10.90
N THR A 81 -0.73 -11.03 -10.60
CA THR A 81 0.05 -9.79 -10.43
C THR A 81 0.86 -9.83 -9.14
N ASP A 82 0.28 -10.32 -8.05
CA ASP A 82 0.98 -10.50 -6.77
C ASP A 82 2.18 -11.45 -6.91
N VAL A 83 2.00 -12.60 -7.56
CA VAL A 83 3.07 -13.58 -7.85
C VAL A 83 4.22 -12.93 -8.64
N VAL A 84 3.91 -12.21 -9.73
CA VAL A 84 4.93 -11.57 -10.56
C VAL A 84 5.68 -10.49 -9.79
N ASN A 85 4.96 -9.62 -9.07
CA ASN A 85 5.58 -8.57 -8.27
C ASN A 85 6.47 -9.18 -7.18
N PHE A 86 5.94 -10.13 -6.42
CA PHE A 86 6.66 -10.79 -5.33
C PHE A 86 7.96 -11.44 -5.81
N ALA A 87 7.90 -12.21 -6.91
CA ALA A 87 9.08 -12.85 -7.49
C ALA A 87 10.14 -11.80 -7.89
N ILE A 88 9.74 -10.69 -8.51
CA ILE A 88 10.67 -9.62 -8.91
C ILE A 88 11.33 -8.96 -7.69
N PHE A 89 10.57 -8.68 -6.64
CA PHE A 89 11.10 -8.04 -5.43
C PHE A 89 12.03 -8.97 -4.65
N SER A 90 11.68 -10.26 -4.55
CA SER A 90 12.54 -11.30 -3.99
C SER A 90 13.88 -11.36 -4.72
N GLU A 91 13.86 -11.52 -6.06
CA GLU A 91 15.07 -11.66 -6.86
C GLU A 91 15.98 -10.41 -6.85
N ARG A 92 15.41 -9.25 -6.51
CA ARG A 92 16.17 -7.99 -6.38
C ARG A 92 16.64 -7.69 -4.96
N GLY A 93 16.31 -8.53 -3.97
CA GLY A 93 16.62 -8.29 -2.56
C GLY A 93 15.88 -7.09 -1.98
N LEU A 94 14.68 -6.79 -2.51
CA LEU A 94 13.86 -5.63 -2.13
C LEU A 94 12.59 -6.02 -1.36
N GLY A 95 12.42 -7.32 -1.12
CA GLY A 95 11.39 -7.92 -0.29
C GLY A 95 11.89 -9.24 0.32
N PRO A 96 11.03 -9.97 1.05
CA PRO A 96 11.39 -11.29 1.58
C PRO A 96 11.78 -12.24 0.45
N LYS A 97 12.78 -13.09 0.69
CA LYS A 97 13.15 -14.11 -0.29
C LYS A 97 11.98 -15.09 -0.51
N LEU A 98 11.65 -15.36 -1.76
CA LEU A 98 10.71 -16.41 -2.15
C LEU A 98 11.41 -17.77 -2.05
N TYR A 99 10.77 -18.71 -1.35
CA TYR A 99 11.19 -20.12 -1.32
C TYR A 99 10.40 -20.98 -2.30
N GLY A 100 9.12 -20.68 -2.54
CA GLY A 100 8.33 -21.41 -3.52
C GLY A 100 6.87 -20.98 -3.65
N PHE A 101 6.24 -21.38 -4.75
CA PHE A 101 4.80 -21.25 -4.99
C PHE A 101 4.17 -22.65 -5.04
N PHE A 102 2.98 -22.77 -4.46
CA PHE A 102 2.18 -23.99 -4.50
C PHE A 102 0.71 -23.63 -4.75
N ASP A 103 -0.13 -24.62 -5.05
CA ASP A 103 -1.55 -24.36 -5.27
C ASP A 103 -2.21 -23.80 -3.99
N GLY A 104 -2.71 -22.57 -4.08
CA GLY A 104 -3.32 -21.87 -2.97
C GLY A 104 -2.39 -21.00 -2.13
N GLY A 105 -1.08 -20.90 -2.41
CA GLY A 105 -0.17 -20.14 -1.54
C GLY A 105 1.28 -20.00 -2.00
N ARG A 106 2.11 -19.49 -1.10
CA ARG A 106 3.56 -19.37 -1.26
C ARG A 106 4.32 -19.55 0.06
N MET A 107 5.58 -19.94 -0.05
CA MET A 107 6.57 -19.95 1.02
C MET A 107 7.57 -18.82 0.80
N GLU A 108 7.79 -18.02 1.83
CA GLU A 108 8.74 -16.90 1.81
C GLU A 108 9.59 -16.86 3.08
N GLU A 109 10.66 -16.09 3.04
CA GLU A 109 11.51 -15.79 4.19
C GLU A 109 10.70 -15.13 5.29
N PHE A 110 10.87 -15.63 6.51
CA PHE A 110 10.37 -14.93 7.69
C PHE A 110 11.39 -13.87 8.10
N LEU A 111 11.00 -12.60 8.03
CA LEU A 111 11.83 -11.48 8.46
C LEU A 111 11.44 -11.02 9.88
N PRO A 112 12.29 -11.24 10.90
CA PRO A 112 12.08 -10.68 12.23
C PRO A 112 12.02 -9.16 12.15
N SER A 113 10.82 -8.62 12.36
CA SER A 113 10.54 -7.21 12.10
C SER A 113 9.40 -6.70 12.97
N LYS A 114 9.32 -5.37 13.04
CA LYS A 114 8.18 -4.63 13.58
C LYS A 114 7.39 -4.04 12.41
N THR A 115 6.10 -4.35 12.32
CA THR A 115 5.17 -3.58 11.47
C THR A 115 4.95 -2.19 12.07
N LEU A 116 5.10 -1.16 11.25
CA LEU A 116 4.94 0.21 11.72
C LEU A 116 3.46 0.56 11.99
N LYS A 117 3.27 1.49 12.92
CA LYS A 117 1.97 2.05 13.31
C LYS A 117 1.86 3.53 12.91
N PRO A 118 0.66 4.14 12.95
CA PRO A 118 0.49 5.56 12.64
C PRO A 118 1.45 6.47 13.43
N GLU A 119 1.64 6.21 14.72
CA GLU A 119 2.56 6.97 15.57
C GLU A 119 4.04 6.82 15.17
N ASP A 120 4.41 5.69 14.55
CA ASP A 120 5.78 5.44 14.10
C ASP A 120 6.10 6.27 12.84
N VAL A 121 5.18 6.33 11.87
CA VAL A 121 5.44 6.98 10.57
C VAL A 121 5.44 8.52 10.64
N ILE A 122 4.87 9.09 11.71
CA ILE A 122 4.93 10.53 11.99
C ILE A 122 6.24 10.90 12.71
N ASN A 123 6.92 9.95 13.35
CA ASN A 123 8.20 10.21 14.00
C ASN A 123 9.24 10.70 12.96
N PRO A 124 9.90 11.85 13.18
CA PRO A 124 10.82 12.42 12.19
C PRO A 124 11.97 11.50 11.78
N GLU A 125 12.50 10.68 12.70
CA GLU A 125 13.60 9.76 12.40
C GLU A 125 13.14 8.62 11.49
N ILE A 126 12.00 8.01 11.82
CA ILE A 126 11.43 6.91 11.02
C ILE A 126 10.95 7.45 9.66
N SER A 127 10.32 8.62 9.64
CA SER A 127 9.88 9.26 8.40
C SER A 127 11.04 9.52 7.43
N ARG A 128 12.21 9.97 7.93
CA ARG A 128 13.43 10.09 7.10
C ARG A 128 13.87 8.73 6.56
N LYS A 129 13.84 7.66 7.36
CA LYS A 129 14.19 6.30 6.89
C LYS A 129 13.24 5.82 5.78
N ILE A 130 11.94 6.08 5.92
CA ILE A 130 10.95 5.74 4.89
C ILE A 130 11.21 6.57 3.61
N GLY A 131 11.38 7.89 3.74
CA GLY A 131 11.70 8.77 2.61
C GLY A 131 12.95 8.35 1.86
N ALA A 132 14.00 7.93 2.57
CA ALA A 132 15.23 7.40 1.99
C ALA A 132 15.07 6.01 1.33
N ALA A 133 14.08 5.20 1.73
CA ALA A 133 13.85 3.88 1.12
C ALA A 133 13.19 3.99 -0.27
N PHE A 134 12.29 4.97 -0.46
CA PHE A 134 11.51 5.11 -1.68
C PHE A 134 12.33 5.16 -2.99
N PRO A 135 13.43 5.93 -3.12
CA PRO A 135 14.15 6.02 -4.39
C PRO A 135 14.73 4.67 -4.85
N LEU A 136 15.06 3.77 -3.92
CA LEU A 136 15.50 2.41 -4.26
C LEU A 136 14.39 1.69 -5.03
N TYR A 137 13.17 1.72 -4.50
CA TYR A 137 11.99 1.12 -5.12
C TYR A 137 11.58 1.81 -6.43
N HIS A 138 11.59 3.15 -6.46
CA HIS A 138 11.27 3.93 -7.66
C HIS A 138 12.29 3.73 -8.81
N SER A 139 13.51 3.25 -8.52
CA SER A 139 14.53 2.97 -9.54
C SER A 139 14.30 1.64 -10.30
N ILE A 140 13.42 0.79 -9.80
CA ILE A 140 13.15 -0.55 -10.34
C ILE A 140 12.47 -0.46 -11.70
N LYS A 141 13.04 -1.15 -12.69
CA LYS A 141 12.38 -1.40 -13.98
C LYS A 141 11.61 -2.72 -13.93
N VAL A 142 10.28 -2.67 -13.94
CA VAL A 142 9.39 -3.84 -13.94
C VAL A 142 8.76 -4.00 -15.32
N PRO A 143 8.72 -5.19 -15.94
CA PRO A 143 8.19 -5.41 -17.29
C PRO A 143 6.64 -5.49 -17.32
N VAL A 144 5.98 -4.53 -16.68
CA VAL A 144 4.52 -4.35 -16.71
C VAL A 144 4.13 -3.05 -17.43
N SER A 145 2.83 -2.86 -17.66
CA SER A 145 2.27 -1.67 -18.31
C SER A 145 2.78 -0.38 -17.67
N LYS A 146 3.12 0.60 -18.51
CA LYS A 146 3.52 1.96 -18.10
C LYS A 146 2.32 2.90 -17.93
N SER A 147 1.10 2.41 -18.13
CA SER A 147 -0.13 3.18 -17.91
C SER A 147 -0.29 3.53 -16.43
N ARG A 148 -0.71 4.77 -16.13
CA ARG A 148 -1.06 5.24 -14.79
C ARG A 148 -2.30 4.51 -14.27
N ARG A 149 -2.09 3.42 -13.54
CA ARG A 149 -3.19 2.52 -13.15
C ARG A 149 -4.16 3.15 -12.16
N CYS A 150 -3.73 4.13 -11.36
CA CYS A 150 -4.61 4.78 -10.36
C CYS A 150 -5.86 5.42 -10.99
N PHE A 151 -5.72 6.18 -12.08
CA PHE A 151 -6.86 6.82 -12.76
C PHE A 151 -7.76 5.80 -13.46
N GLN A 152 -7.16 4.72 -13.99
CA GLN A 152 -7.92 3.61 -14.55
C GLN A 152 -8.77 2.92 -13.46
N ILE A 153 -8.17 2.60 -12.31
CA ILE A 153 -8.86 2.00 -11.15
C ILE A 153 -9.99 2.91 -10.65
N MET A 154 -9.78 4.23 -10.59
CA MET A 154 -10.87 5.15 -10.23
C MET A 154 -12.05 5.06 -11.20
N LYS A 155 -11.79 5.07 -12.51
CA LYS A 155 -12.84 4.95 -13.55
C LYS A 155 -13.55 3.60 -13.50
N GLU A 156 -12.80 2.51 -13.30
CA GLU A 156 -13.35 1.15 -13.17
C GLU A 156 -14.16 0.98 -11.87
N SER A 157 -13.69 1.56 -10.77
CA SER A 157 -14.41 1.57 -9.50
C SER A 157 -15.71 2.34 -9.62
N LEU A 158 -15.67 3.52 -10.24
CA LEU A 158 -16.86 4.33 -10.49
C LEU A 158 -17.86 3.62 -11.42
N LYS A 159 -17.38 2.97 -12.48
CA LYS A 159 -18.23 2.13 -13.33
C LYS A 159 -18.87 1.00 -12.52
N GLY A 160 -18.08 0.28 -11.72
CA GLY A 160 -18.61 -0.78 -10.86
C GLY A 160 -19.62 -0.27 -9.84
N TYR A 161 -19.41 0.93 -9.27
CA TYR A 161 -20.37 1.59 -8.40
C TYR A 161 -21.71 1.83 -9.12
N ILE A 162 -21.68 2.35 -10.35
CA ILE A 162 -22.87 2.60 -11.18
C ILE A 162 -23.59 1.28 -11.52
N ASP A 163 -22.84 0.26 -11.93
CA ASP A 163 -23.35 -1.06 -12.32
C ASP A 163 -24.05 -1.75 -11.13
N LEU A 164 -23.60 -1.48 -9.90
CA LEU A 164 -24.22 -1.93 -8.66
C LEU A 164 -25.37 -1.03 -8.17
N GLY A 165 -25.89 -0.14 -9.03
CA GLY A 165 -27.02 0.73 -8.72
C GLY A 165 -26.65 2.04 -8.02
N GLY A 166 -25.36 2.37 -7.93
CA GLY A 166 -24.87 3.65 -7.45
C GLY A 166 -25.37 4.84 -8.29
N ARG A 167 -25.69 5.95 -7.63
CA ARG A 167 -26.27 7.17 -8.21
C ARG A 167 -25.61 8.38 -7.56
N GLU A 168 -26.35 9.47 -7.41
CA GLU A 168 -25.92 10.64 -6.64
C GLU A 168 -25.47 10.23 -5.23
N TYR A 169 -24.30 10.74 -4.83
CA TYR A 169 -23.65 10.40 -3.59
C TYR A 169 -23.63 11.61 -2.65
N PRO A 170 -24.29 11.54 -1.49
CA PRO A 170 -24.32 12.66 -0.56
C PRO A 170 -23.00 12.78 0.18
N ILE A 171 -22.45 13.99 0.26
CA ILE A 171 -21.22 14.30 0.99
C ILE A 171 -21.62 15.05 2.26
N PHE A 172 -21.63 14.32 3.37
CA PHE A 172 -21.77 14.87 4.71
C PHE A 172 -20.71 14.19 5.57
N PRO A 173 -19.53 14.82 5.74
CA PRO A 173 -18.48 14.22 6.54
C PRO A 173 -18.89 14.13 8.01
N THR A 174 -18.36 13.13 8.70
CA THR A 174 -18.61 12.90 10.13
C THR A 174 -17.31 12.83 10.94
N LYS A 175 -16.17 12.63 10.28
CA LYS A 175 -14.84 12.52 10.92
C LYS A 175 -13.93 13.69 10.61
N VAL A 176 -14.36 14.58 9.71
CA VAL A 176 -13.69 15.84 9.38
C VAL A 176 -14.72 16.98 9.43
N SER A 177 -14.23 18.19 9.67
CA SER A 177 -15.01 19.43 9.77
C SER A 177 -15.00 20.27 8.49
N TYR A 178 -14.23 19.86 7.47
CA TYR A 178 -14.19 20.52 6.16
C TYR A 178 -15.58 20.66 5.53
N SER A 179 -15.90 21.87 5.08
CA SER A 179 -17.22 22.22 4.52
C SER A 179 -17.17 22.74 3.08
N ASP A 180 -15.96 22.89 2.52
CA ASP A 180 -15.71 23.36 1.16
C ASP A 180 -15.94 22.27 0.11
N HIS A 181 -17.06 21.55 0.20
CA HIS A 181 -17.45 20.46 -0.69
C HIS A 181 -18.91 20.64 -1.14
N PRO A 182 -19.32 20.11 -2.30
CA PRO A 182 -20.73 20.11 -2.67
C PRO A 182 -21.53 19.21 -1.72
N MET A 183 -22.83 19.46 -1.57
CA MET A 183 -23.71 18.64 -0.73
C MET A 183 -23.88 17.21 -1.29
N THR A 184 -23.85 17.08 -2.61
CA THR A 184 -23.94 15.81 -3.33
C THR A 184 -22.99 15.82 -4.51
N ILE A 185 -22.63 14.64 -5.01
CA ILE A 185 -21.86 14.48 -6.24
C ILE A 185 -22.44 13.37 -7.11
N SER A 186 -22.64 13.65 -8.40
CA SER A 186 -23.06 12.65 -9.37
C SER A 186 -21.88 11.81 -9.86
N PRO A 187 -22.08 10.55 -10.32
CA PRO A 187 -21.03 9.79 -10.97
C PRO A 187 -20.43 10.51 -12.18
N GLU A 188 -21.24 11.27 -12.93
CA GLU A 188 -20.79 12.08 -14.07
C GLU A 188 -19.84 13.19 -13.64
N ASP A 189 -20.15 13.89 -12.54
CA ASP A 189 -19.29 14.95 -12.01
C ASP A 189 -18.02 14.38 -11.39
N LEU A 190 -18.10 13.25 -10.67
CA LEU A 190 -16.91 12.55 -10.17
C LEU A 190 -15.99 12.11 -11.31
N LEU A 191 -16.55 11.66 -12.44
CA LEU A 191 -15.77 11.34 -13.64
C LEU A 191 -15.08 12.58 -14.24
N LYS A 192 -15.73 13.76 -14.20
CA LYS A 192 -15.10 15.03 -14.63
C LYS A 192 -13.93 15.38 -13.71
N GLU A 193 -14.08 15.22 -12.40
CA GLU A 193 -13.01 15.44 -11.41
C GLU A 193 -11.81 14.50 -11.67
N ILE A 194 -12.06 13.20 -11.88
CA ILE A 194 -11.01 12.22 -12.20
C ILE A 194 -10.26 12.63 -13.48
N LYS A 195 -10.99 12.98 -14.56
CA LYS A 195 -10.39 13.39 -15.83
C LYS A 195 -9.61 14.70 -15.72
N LEU A 196 -10.07 15.62 -14.88
CA LEU A 196 -9.39 16.89 -14.62
C LEU A 196 -8.03 16.64 -13.94
N MET A 197 -8.03 15.87 -12.85
CA MET A 197 -6.81 15.53 -12.11
C MET A 197 -5.83 14.69 -12.94
N GLU A 198 -6.33 13.75 -13.75
CA GLU A 198 -5.53 12.97 -14.70
C GLU A 198 -4.84 13.88 -15.70
N ARG A 199 -5.58 14.81 -16.31
CA ARG A 199 -5.04 15.77 -17.28
C ARG A 199 -3.96 16.65 -16.64
N TRP A 200 -4.23 17.26 -15.49
CA TRP A 200 -3.25 18.10 -14.79
C TRP A 200 -1.97 17.34 -14.45
N SER A 201 -2.11 16.11 -13.95
CA SER A 201 -0.97 15.22 -13.66
C SER A 201 -0.13 14.95 -14.90
N MET A 202 -0.76 14.63 -16.04
CA MET A 202 -0.06 14.39 -17.31
C MET A 202 0.64 15.64 -17.82
N GLU A 203 0.00 16.80 -17.76
CA GLU A 203 0.58 18.05 -18.27
C GLU A 203 1.81 18.52 -17.47
N LEU A 204 1.86 18.23 -16.16
CA LEU A 204 2.94 18.69 -15.28
C LEU A 204 4.06 17.66 -15.09
N TYR A 205 3.70 16.38 -14.91
CA TYR A 205 4.56 15.35 -14.33
C TYR A 205 4.73 14.10 -15.22
N GLU A 206 4.50 14.20 -16.54
CA GLU A 206 4.66 13.06 -17.47
C GLU A 206 6.04 12.38 -17.34
N ASN A 207 7.09 13.16 -17.10
CA ASN A 207 8.48 12.69 -16.97
C ASN A 207 8.85 12.15 -15.56
N ARG A 208 7.87 12.02 -14.65
CA ARG A 208 8.07 11.52 -13.27
C ARG A 208 7.48 10.12 -13.06
N LEU A 209 7.23 9.39 -14.15
CA LEU A 209 6.69 8.04 -14.10
C LEU A 209 7.75 7.04 -13.58
N VAL A 210 7.42 6.35 -12.49
CA VAL A 210 8.25 5.31 -11.85
C VAL A 210 7.38 4.11 -11.47
N PHE A 211 8.00 3.00 -11.05
CA PHE A 211 7.23 1.90 -10.46
C PHE A 211 6.89 2.25 -9.01
N CYS A 212 5.60 2.30 -8.70
CA CYS A 212 5.04 2.78 -7.43
C CYS A 212 4.34 1.65 -6.69
N HIS A 213 4.29 1.76 -5.37
CA HIS A 213 3.53 0.88 -4.48
C HIS A 213 2.02 1.16 -4.59
N ASN A 214 1.64 2.44 -4.62
CA ASN A 214 0.27 2.98 -4.68
C ASN A 214 -0.62 2.70 -3.45
N ASP A 215 -0.09 2.09 -2.39
CA ASP A 215 -0.83 1.75 -1.16
C ASP A 215 0.11 1.62 0.05
N LEU A 216 1.07 2.54 0.18
CA LEU A 216 2.07 2.45 1.25
C LEU A 216 1.57 3.03 2.58
N THR A 217 0.59 2.35 3.18
CA THR A 217 0.13 2.57 4.55
C THR A 217 1.18 2.11 5.57
N CYS A 218 1.08 2.53 6.85
CA CYS A 218 2.03 2.10 7.89
C CYS A 218 2.05 0.57 8.07
N SER A 219 0.92 -0.12 7.85
CA SER A 219 0.84 -1.58 7.94
C SER A 219 1.61 -2.31 6.84
N ASN A 220 1.95 -1.62 5.76
CA ASN A 220 2.72 -2.15 4.63
C ASN A 220 4.22 -1.81 4.74
N ILE A 221 4.65 -1.34 5.92
CA ILE A 221 6.05 -1.00 6.21
C ILE A 221 6.55 -1.83 7.38
N LEU A 222 7.63 -2.57 7.13
CA LEU A 222 8.37 -3.30 8.15
C LEU A 222 9.65 -2.55 8.50
N GLN A 223 9.97 -2.51 9.79
CA GLN A 223 11.30 -2.17 10.28
C GLN A 223 11.99 -3.47 10.73
N LEU A 224 13.12 -3.81 10.10
CA LEU A 224 13.85 -5.03 10.42
C LEU A 224 14.53 -4.93 11.78
N ASN A 225 14.40 -5.97 12.61
CA ASN A 225 14.98 -5.98 13.95
C ASN A 225 16.52 -6.03 13.94
N SER A 226 17.11 -6.54 12.86
CA SER A 226 18.55 -6.76 12.72
C SER A 226 19.35 -5.46 12.58
N ASN A 227 18.83 -4.51 11.80
CA ASN A 227 19.55 -3.30 11.38
C ASN A 227 18.67 -2.04 11.31
N ASN A 228 17.40 -2.12 11.69
CA ASN A 228 16.41 -1.05 11.60
C ASN A 228 16.15 -0.55 10.16
N GLU A 229 16.50 -1.32 9.14
CA GLU A 229 16.16 -1.01 7.75
C GLU A 229 14.66 -1.06 7.52
N ILE A 230 14.20 -0.22 6.61
CA ILE A 230 12.80 -0.12 6.20
C ILE A 230 12.58 -0.98 4.96
N MET A 231 11.59 -1.86 5.02
CA MET A 231 11.18 -2.71 3.90
C MET A 231 9.70 -2.50 3.61
N PHE A 232 9.38 -2.29 2.33
CA PHE A 232 8.00 -2.19 1.85
C PHE A 232 7.49 -3.56 1.42
N ILE A 233 6.27 -3.90 1.86
CA ILE A 233 5.61 -5.18 1.58
C ILE A 233 4.20 -4.94 1.03
N ASP A 234 3.55 -6.00 0.53
CA ASP A 234 2.18 -5.94 0.01
C ASP A 234 2.01 -5.07 -1.26
N TRP A 235 2.70 -5.50 -2.33
CA TRP A 235 2.75 -4.81 -3.62
C TRP A 235 1.54 -5.09 -4.53
N GLU A 236 0.34 -5.28 -3.95
CA GLU A 236 -0.85 -5.69 -4.70
C GLU A 236 -1.39 -4.58 -5.62
N PHE A 237 -1.26 -3.32 -5.21
CA PHE A 237 -1.63 -2.13 -5.98
C PHE A 237 -0.48 -1.61 -6.85
N ALA A 238 0.65 -2.31 -6.88
CA ALA A 238 1.85 -1.82 -7.54
C ALA A 238 1.66 -1.67 -9.05
N SER A 239 2.10 -0.53 -9.57
CA SER A 239 2.00 -0.18 -10.98
C SER A 239 2.89 1.01 -11.31
N TYR A 240 3.07 1.30 -12.60
CA TYR A 240 3.69 2.56 -12.98
C TYR A 240 2.76 3.74 -12.69
N ASN A 241 3.29 4.73 -12.00
CA ASN A 241 2.59 5.96 -11.64
C ASN A 241 3.57 7.13 -11.45
N CYS A 242 3.07 8.34 -11.25
CA CYS A 242 3.91 9.48 -10.92
C CYS A 242 4.48 9.31 -9.50
N ARG A 243 5.79 9.49 -9.31
CA ARG A 243 6.41 9.32 -7.98
C ARG A 243 5.72 10.16 -6.91
N GLY A 244 5.33 11.40 -7.22
CA GLY A 244 4.62 12.27 -6.29
C GLY A 244 3.30 11.70 -5.80
N TYR A 245 2.60 10.89 -6.61
CA TYR A 245 1.39 10.20 -6.17
C TYR A 245 1.69 9.16 -5.10
N ASP A 246 2.76 8.38 -5.26
CA ASP A 246 3.11 7.32 -4.31
C ASP A 246 3.61 7.89 -2.99
N LEU A 247 4.42 8.95 -3.06
CA LEU A 247 4.87 9.70 -1.88
C LEU A 247 3.68 10.36 -1.18
N ALA A 248 2.79 11.02 -1.92
CA ALA A 248 1.58 11.61 -1.38
C ALA A 248 0.64 10.57 -0.77
N MET A 249 0.58 9.35 -1.33
CA MET A 249 -0.21 8.25 -0.77
C MET A 249 0.24 7.95 0.66
N HIS A 250 1.55 7.71 0.83
CA HIS A 250 2.13 7.45 2.14
C HIS A 250 1.91 8.62 3.12
N LEU A 251 2.22 9.85 2.69
CA LEU A 251 2.09 11.05 3.51
C LEU A 251 0.63 11.29 3.93
N SER A 252 -0.33 11.10 3.01
CA SER A 252 -1.75 11.24 3.30
C SER A 252 -2.28 10.20 4.28
N GLU A 253 -1.85 8.94 4.15
CA GLU A 253 -2.24 7.87 5.07
C GLU A 253 -1.62 8.05 6.46
N SER A 254 -0.52 8.80 6.60
CA SER A 254 0.04 9.12 7.92
C SER A 254 -0.88 9.99 8.79
N ALA A 255 -1.85 10.69 8.18
CA ALA A 255 -2.89 11.45 8.88
C ALA A 255 -4.14 10.60 9.21
N ILE A 256 -4.16 9.30 8.87
CA ILE A 256 -5.36 8.46 8.98
C ILE A 256 -5.14 7.32 9.97
N ILE A 257 -6.04 7.21 10.93
CA ILE A 257 -6.05 6.13 11.92
C ILE A 257 -7.23 5.21 11.63
N ARG A 258 -6.97 3.91 11.47
CA ARG A 258 -8.02 2.89 11.27
C ARG A 258 -8.53 2.40 12.62
N THR A 259 -9.83 2.53 12.86
CA THR A 259 -10.47 2.10 14.11
C THR A 259 -11.16 0.74 13.94
N ALA A 260 -11.04 -0.13 14.94
CA ALA A 260 -11.68 -1.45 14.92
C ALA A 260 -13.12 -1.44 15.49
N SER A 261 -13.45 -0.48 16.37
CA SER A 261 -14.77 -0.38 17.00
C SER A 261 -15.11 1.07 17.40
N PRO A 262 -16.09 1.73 16.77
CA PRO A 262 -16.75 1.32 15.53
C PRO A 262 -15.73 1.20 14.40
N CYS A 263 -15.96 0.28 13.46
CA CYS A 263 -15.02 0.11 12.35
C CYS A 263 -15.10 1.30 11.40
N GLY A 264 -13.95 1.92 11.09
CA GLY A 264 -13.88 3.09 10.24
C GLY A 264 -12.52 3.75 10.22
N ILE A 265 -12.49 5.04 9.89
CA ILE A 265 -11.29 5.87 9.92
C ILE A 265 -11.51 7.11 10.80
N GLU A 266 -10.43 7.60 11.37
CA GLU A 266 -10.29 8.96 11.89
C GLU A 266 -9.23 9.67 11.08
N ILE A 267 -9.49 10.93 10.71
CA ILE A 267 -8.58 11.75 9.90
C ILE A 267 -8.12 12.91 10.78
N ASN A 268 -6.82 13.05 10.95
CA ASN A 268 -6.22 14.16 11.66
C ASN A 268 -6.11 15.37 10.70
N GLU A 269 -7.02 16.33 10.87
CA GLU A 269 -7.06 17.55 10.04
C GLU A 269 -5.76 18.36 10.15
N ALA A 270 -5.19 18.48 11.36
CA ALA A 270 -3.92 19.20 11.55
C ALA A 270 -2.79 18.58 10.74
N PHE A 271 -2.69 17.24 10.67
CA PHE A 271 -1.68 16.56 9.85
C PHE A 271 -2.04 16.52 8.36
N THR A 272 -3.30 16.71 8.00
CA THR A 272 -3.75 16.83 6.61
C THR A 272 -3.41 18.21 6.04
N ASP A 273 -3.55 19.25 6.87
CA ASP A 273 -3.30 20.63 6.49
C ASP A 273 -1.81 21.01 6.58
N ASP A 274 -1.15 20.63 7.68
CA ASP A 274 0.28 20.89 7.93
C ASP A 274 1.00 19.63 8.44
N PRO A 275 1.38 18.71 7.53
CA PRO A 275 2.02 17.46 7.90
C PRO A 275 3.43 17.66 8.47
N PRO A 276 3.68 17.27 9.74
CA PRO A 276 4.97 17.51 10.39
C PRO A 276 6.13 16.70 9.78
N ASN A 277 5.81 15.64 9.04
CA ASN A 277 6.77 14.71 8.44
C ASN A 277 7.12 15.05 6.98
N LEU A 278 6.39 15.94 6.30
CA LEU A 278 6.53 16.19 4.86
C LEU A 278 7.93 16.65 4.44
N ARG A 279 8.49 17.67 5.10
CA ARG A 279 9.82 18.19 4.75
C ARG A 279 10.94 17.19 5.08
N PRO A 280 11.05 16.64 6.32
CA PRO A 280 12.06 15.63 6.64
C PRO A 280 12.03 14.41 5.70
N PHE A 281 10.84 13.97 5.31
CA PHE A 281 10.64 12.90 4.35
C PHE A 281 11.19 13.24 2.96
N CYS A 282 10.82 14.41 2.42
CA CYS A 282 11.26 14.86 1.09
C CYS A 282 12.78 15.12 1.04
N GLU A 283 13.35 15.67 2.10
CA GLU A 283 14.79 15.81 2.28
C GLU A 283 15.51 14.47 2.13
N ALA A 284 15.06 13.45 2.86
CA ALA A 284 15.67 12.13 2.83
C ALA A 284 15.51 11.43 1.46
N TYR A 285 14.35 11.60 0.81
CA TYR A 285 14.13 11.12 -0.55
C TYR A 285 15.13 11.74 -1.53
N VAL A 286 15.26 13.07 -1.54
CA VAL A 286 16.15 13.80 -2.46
C VAL A 286 17.60 13.40 -2.23
N ASP A 287 18.02 13.31 -0.96
CA ASP A 287 19.39 12.92 -0.60
C ASP A 287 19.72 11.51 -1.10
N TYR A 288 18.83 10.55 -0.85
CA TYR A 288 19.05 9.17 -1.27
C TYR A 288 18.92 9.00 -2.79
N GLU A 289 18.00 9.72 -3.45
CA GLU A 289 17.90 9.74 -4.91
C GLU A 289 19.19 10.28 -5.57
N ASN A 290 19.78 11.32 -4.99
CA ASN A 290 21.06 11.87 -5.43
C ASN A 290 22.21 10.89 -5.23
N LEU A 291 22.24 10.21 -4.08
CA LEU A 291 23.21 9.15 -3.80
C LEU A 291 23.11 8.00 -4.82
N LEU A 292 21.92 7.47 -5.08
CA LEU A 292 21.70 6.39 -6.04
C LEU A 292 22.13 6.76 -7.47
N LYS A 293 21.92 8.02 -7.85
CA LYS A 293 22.30 8.55 -9.17
C LYS A 293 23.77 8.98 -9.25
N ASN A 294 24.53 8.82 -8.15
CA ASN A 294 25.90 9.33 -8.00
C ASN A 294 26.02 10.80 -8.43
N ARG A 295 25.05 11.62 -8.00
CA ARG A 295 24.89 13.02 -8.40
C ARG A 295 25.02 13.92 -7.19
N THR A 296 25.84 14.96 -7.29
CA THR A 296 25.84 16.08 -6.34
C THR A 296 24.76 17.07 -6.74
N SER A 297 23.87 17.44 -5.81
CA SER A 297 22.81 18.41 -6.08
C SER A 297 23.40 19.81 -6.30
N ALA A 298 22.95 20.49 -7.35
CA ALA A 298 23.34 21.88 -7.62
C ALA A 298 22.59 22.87 -6.71
N ASN A 299 21.36 22.53 -6.33
CA ASN A 299 20.55 23.27 -5.37
C ASN A 299 19.59 22.30 -4.68
N ARG A 300 20.05 21.72 -3.57
CA ARG A 300 19.31 20.71 -2.80
C ARG A 300 17.98 21.25 -2.31
N ASP A 301 17.95 22.47 -1.78
CA ASP A 301 16.75 23.06 -1.21
C ASP A 301 15.66 23.24 -2.28
N LEU A 302 16.03 23.69 -3.48
CA LEU A 302 15.08 23.76 -4.60
C LEU A 302 14.57 22.38 -5.04
N GLU A 303 15.41 21.35 -5.03
CA GLU A 303 14.96 19.97 -5.32
C GLU A 303 13.97 19.46 -4.28
N VAL A 304 14.18 19.80 -3.00
CA VAL A 304 13.27 19.48 -1.90
C VAL A 304 11.96 20.25 -2.03
N GLU A 305 11.99 21.56 -2.28
CA GLU A 305 10.76 22.35 -2.48
C GLU A 305 9.93 21.83 -3.66
N ASN A 306 10.59 21.49 -4.78
CA ASN A 306 9.91 20.93 -5.94
C ASN A 306 9.26 19.57 -5.61
N LEU A 307 9.88 18.74 -4.78
CA LEU A 307 9.31 17.46 -4.37
C LEU A 307 8.15 17.64 -3.39
N ILE A 308 8.24 18.60 -2.47
CA ILE A 308 7.15 18.97 -1.56
C ILE A 308 5.94 19.43 -2.37
N GLU A 309 6.14 20.32 -3.36
CA GLU A 309 5.07 20.78 -4.26
C GLU A 309 4.48 19.62 -5.09
N GLU A 310 5.31 18.69 -5.56
CA GLU A 310 4.86 17.47 -6.24
C GLU A 310 3.95 16.63 -5.32
N CYS A 311 4.36 16.34 -4.08
CA CYS A 311 3.56 15.60 -3.10
C CYS A 311 2.23 16.32 -2.78
N GLN A 312 2.28 17.63 -2.58
CA GLN A 312 1.10 18.45 -2.28
C GLN A 312 0.09 18.46 -3.43
N PHE A 313 0.55 18.49 -4.69
CA PHE A 313 -0.31 18.39 -5.86
C PHE A 313 -1.07 17.05 -5.92
N PHE A 314 -0.42 15.94 -5.57
CA PHE A 314 -1.04 14.62 -5.65
C PHE A 314 -1.89 14.25 -4.41
N TRP A 315 -1.73 14.94 -3.29
CA TRP A 315 -2.43 14.64 -2.04
C TRP A 315 -3.96 14.50 -2.18
N PRO A 316 -4.72 15.46 -2.74
CA PRO A 316 -6.16 15.26 -2.93
C PRO A 316 -6.48 14.03 -3.81
N ILE A 317 -5.63 13.73 -4.79
CA ILE A 317 -5.85 12.62 -5.74
C ILE A 317 -5.81 11.27 -5.01
N THR A 318 -5.05 11.13 -3.92
CA THR A 318 -5.04 9.90 -3.10
C THR A 318 -6.38 9.70 -2.39
N HIS A 319 -6.98 10.78 -1.86
CA HIS A 319 -8.31 10.74 -1.25
C HIS A 319 -9.41 10.44 -2.27
N LEU A 320 -9.33 11.04 -3.47
CA LEU A 320 -10.24 10.75 -4.56
C LEU A 320 -10.18 9.27 -4.97
N PHE A 321 -8.97 8.70 -5.03
CA PHE A 321 -8.75 7.29 -5.35
C PHE A 321 -9.45 6.37 -4.36
N TRP A 322 -9.19 6.54 -3.06
CA TRP A 322 -9.81 5.71 -2.03
C TRP A 322 -11.32 5.91 -1.95
N ALA A 323 -11.82 7.14 -2.09
CA ALA A 323 -13.25 7.41 -2.14
C ALA A 323 -13.94 6.60 -3.24
N CYS A 324 -13.43 6.64 -4.48
CA CYS A 324 -14.00 5.89 -5.60
C CYS A 324 -14.03 4.37 -5.33
N LEU A 325 -12.94 3.83 -4.78
CA LEU A 325 -12.82 2.40 -4.48
C LEU A 325 -13.78 1.99 -3.35
N ILE A 326 -13.83 2.77 -2.27
CA ILE A 326 -14.68 2.52 -1.10
C ILE A 326 -16.16 2.63 -1.48
N MET A 327 -16.56 3.60 -2.30
CA MET A 327 -17.94 3.72 -2.80
C MET A 327 -18.40 2.43 -3.50
N LYS A 328 -17.56 1.86 -4.37
CA LYS A 328 -17.84 0.57 -5.01
C LYS A 328 -17.91 -0.55 -3.97
N LEU A 329 -16.92 -0.66 -3.08
CA LEU A 329 -16.87 -1.72 -2.07
C LEU A 329 -18.07 -1.70 -1.12
N GLY A 330 -18.56 -0.50 -0.76
CA GLY A 330 -19.77 -0.32 0.05
C GLY A 330 -21.03 -0.92 -0.59
N ARG A 331 -21.07 -1.05 -1.92
CA ARG A 331 -22.19 -1.67 -2.64
C ARG A 331 -22.11 -3.19 -2.76
N ILE A 332 -20.95 -3.80 -2.57
CA ILE A 332 -20.76 -5.26 -2.74
C ILE A 332 -21.10 -6.00 -1.43
N GLU A 333 -21.48 -5.30 -0.36
CA GLU A 333 -21.73 -5.87 0.99
C GLU A 333 -20.57 -6.75 1.52
N CYS A 334 -19.35 -6.58 1.00
CA CYS A 334 -18.19 -7.39 1.38
C CYS A 334 -17.78 -7.25 2.86
N ASN A 335 -18.31 -6.26 3.56
CA ASN A 335 -17.89 -5.90 4.92
C ASN A 335 -19.09 -5.62 5.83
N LYS A 336 -19.76 -6.70 6.28
CA LYS A 336 -20.85 -6.60 7.28
C LYS A 336 -20.33 -5.90 8.55
N GLY A 337 -20.90 -4.74 8.89
CA GLY A 337 -20.58 -4.00 10.10
C GLY A 337 -19.58 -2.84 9.94
N ILE A 338 -19.07 -2.59 8.73
CA ILE A 338 -18.25 -1.40 8.43
C ILE A 338 -19.10 -0.41 7.63
N ASP A 339 -19.26 0.81 8.14
CA ASP A 339 -19.90 1.88 7.38
C ASP A 339 -18.91 2.45 6.36
N MET A 340 -18.86 1.79 5.21
CA MET A 340 -18.04 2.21 4.06
C MET A 340 -18.44 3.60 3.56
N ASP A 341 -19.70 3.99 3.74
CA ASP A 341 -20.17 5.27 3.25
C ASP A 341 -19.56 6.43 4.02
N ILE A 342 -19.42 6.30 5.35
CA ILE A 342 -18.72 7.31 6.16
C ILE A 342 -17.29 7.52 5.63
N MET A 343 -16.54 6.43 5.43
CA MET A 343 -15.16 6.52 4.95
C MET A 343 -15.06 7.19 3.57
N ALA A 344 -15.95 6.83 2.62
CA ALA A 344 -15.97 7.47 1.31
C ALA A 344 -16.33 8.96 1.40
N ARG A 345 -17.33 9.33 2.20
CA ARG A 345 -17.75 10.73 2.38
C ARG A 345 -16.66 11.59 3.00
N ASP A 346 -16.02 11.12 4.06
CA ASP A 346 -14.93 11.85 4.71
C ASP A 346 -13.75 12.03 3.74
N ARG A 347 -13.37 10.99 2.98
CA ARG A 347 -12.30 11.12 1.95
C ARG A 347 -12.70 12.11 0.84
N LEU A 348 -13.96 12.14 0.40
CA LEU A 348 -14.44 13.13 -0.58
C LEU A 348 -14.39 14.56 -0.01
N ALA A 349 -14.76 14.76 1.26
CA ALA A 349 -14.64 16.07 1.90
C ALA A 349 -13.19 16.56 1.93
N VAL A 350 -12.24 15.68 2.29
CA VAL A 350 -10.80 16.01 2.21
C VAL A 350 -10.34 16.29 0.77
N TYR A 351 -10.80 15.51 -0.21
CA TYR A 351 -10.47 15.78 -1.62
C TYR A 351 -10.83 17.21 -2.03
N TYR A 352 -12.05 17.64 -1.72
CA TYR A 352 -12.54 18.96 -2.10
C TYR A 352 -11.84 20.09 -1.34
N HIS A 353 -11.60 19.91 -0.04
CA HIS A 353 -10.82 20.84 0.78
C HIS A 353 -9.41 21.07 0.22
N LEU A 354 -8.76 19.98 -0.22
CA LEU A 354 -7.38 20.03 -0.72
C LEU A 354 -7.28 20.37 -2.23
N LYS A 355 -8.37 20.26 -3.00
CA LYS A 355 -8.37 20.50 -4.45
C LYS A 355 -7.83 21.88 -4.86
N PRO A 356 -8.16 23.00 -4.18
CA PRO A 356 -7.60 24.32 -4.51
C PRO A 356 -6.07 24.32 -4.52
N ARG A 357 -5.42 23.60 -3.59
CA ARG A 357 -3.96 23.44 -3.53
C ARG A 357 -3.38 22.90 -4.84
N SER A 358 -3.95 21.81 -5.38
CA SER A 358 -3.49 21.24 -6.65
C SER A 358 -3.78 22.16 -7.83
N GLN A 359 -4.88 22.92 -7.80
CA GLN A 359 -5.21 23.89 -8.83
C GLN A 359 -4.19 25.05 -8.85
N GLU A 360 -3.86 25.63 -7.70
CA GLU A 360 -2.87 26.70 -7.57
C GLU A 360 -1.49 26.25 -8.06
N ILE A 361 -1.05 25.05 -7.66
CA ILE A 361 0.21 24.45 -8.14
C ILE A 361 0.18 24.26 -9.66
N TYR A 362 -0.94 23.76 -10.20
CA TYR A 362 -1.08 23.58 -11.64
C TYR A 362 -1.01 24.90 -12.40
N GLU A 363 -1.73 25.92 -11.97
CA GLU A 363 -1.71 27.24 -12.59
C GLU A 363 -0.29 27.84 -12.51
N LYS A 364 0.33 27.85 -11.32
CA LYS A 364 1.70 28.32 -11.14
C LYS A 364 2.70 27.64 -12.07
N LEU A 365 2.72 26.31 -12.13
CA LEU A 365 3.70 25.55 -12.90
C LEU A 365 3.40 25.54 -14.40
N LYS A 366 2.12 25.64 -14.80
CA LYS A 366 1.74 25.70 -16.22
C LYS A 366 2.15 27.02 -16.86
N PHE A 367 2.05 28.14 -16.15
CA PHE A 367 2.37 29.46 -16.68
C PHE A 367 3.83 29.91 -16.39
N SER A 368 4.59 29.11 -15.64
CA SER A 368 6.03 29.31 -15.44
C SER A 368 6.91 28.59 -16.48
N LYS A 369 6.33 27.70 -17.29
CA LYS A 369 6.97 27.03 -18.44
C LYS A 369 6.61 27.76 -19.73
#